data_AF-A0A2I0NJ51-F1
#
_entry.id   AF-A0A2I0NJ51-F1
#
_cell.length_a   1.000
_cell.length_b   1.000
_cell.length_c   1.000
_cell.angle_alpha   90.00
_cell.angle_beta   90.00
_cell.angle_gamma   90.00
#
_symmetry.space_group_name_H-M   'P 1'
#
loop_
_entity.id
_entity.type
_entity.pdbx_description
1 polymer ?
#
loop_
_entity_poly.entity_id
_entity_poly.type
_entity_poly.pdbx_seq_one_letter_code
_entity_poly.pdbx_strand_id
1 'polypeptide(L)' 'MSMLAHDELVSLINNKPPLVEHMIDPGIQVQPNGVELTLQKVEAHIGHGAIAFDNSERILPKTRSLDFDD' A
#
# COMPACT_ATOMS: atom_id res chain seq x y z
N MET A 1 4.97 -9.26 -21.19
CA MET A 1 4.80 -8.62 -19.87
C MET A 1 4.68 -7.14 -20.13
N SER A 2 3.55 -6.51 -19.83
CA SER A 2 3.33 -5.07 -20.06
C SER A 2 3.44 -4.30 -18.74
N MET A 3 3.95 -3.07 -18.81
CA MET A 3 4.04 -2.13 -17.70
C MET A 3 3.25 -0.87 -18.08
N LEU A 4 2.67 -0.19 -17.09
CA LEU A 4 2.08 1.13 -17.29
C LEU A 4 3.18 2.17 -17.39
N ALA A 5 3.08 3.07 -18.36
CA ALA A 5 3.96 4.24 -18.46
C ALA A 5 3.59 5.30 -17.41
N HIS A 6 4.50 6.24 -17.18
CA HIS A 6 4.32 7.37 -16.26
C HIS A 6 2.98 8.08 -16.44
N ASP A 7 2.62 8.47 -17.67
CA ASP A 7 1.39 9.23 -17.94
C ASP A 7 0.13 8.39 -17.68
N GLU A 8 0.21 7.06 -17.92
CA GLU A 8 -0.88 6.14 -17.60
C GLU A 8 -1.05 6.01 -16.07
N LEU A 9 0.05 5.91 -15.33
CA LEU A 9 0.04 5.91 -13.87
C LEU A 9 -0.55 7.21 -13.32
N VAL A 10 -0.11 8.37 -13.83
CA VAL A 10 -0.64 9.68 -13.44
C VAL A 10 -2.14 9.78 -13.71
N SER A 11 -2.59 9.33 -14.87
CA SER A 11 -4.02 9.31 -15.23
C SER A 11 -4.83 8.45 -14.25
N LEU A 12 -4.35 7.24 -13.93
CA LEU A 12 -5.01 6.32 -13.01
C LEU A 12 -4.98 6.78 -11.55
N ILE A 13 -3.90 7.44 -11.11
CA ILE A 13 -3.80 8.03 -9.78
C ILE A 13 -4.82 9.16 -9.60
N ASN A 14 -5.11 9.93 -10.65
CA ASN A 14 -6.09 11.02 -10.61
C ASN A 14 -7.56 10.59 -10.83
N ASN A 15 -7.83 9.29 -11.02
CA ASN A 15 -9.19 8.76 -11.19
C ASN A 15 -9.96 8.63 -9.86
N LYS A 16 -11.24 8.19 -9.96
CA LYS A 16 -12.10 7.86 -8.82
C LYS A 16 -12.62 6.43 -8.95
N PRO A 17 -12.18 5.49 -8.10
CA PRO A 17 -11.16 5.64 -7.04
C PRO A 17 -9.75 5.89 -7.62
N PRO A 18 -8.85 6.55 -6.87
CA PRO A 18 -7.47 6.71 -7.27
C PRO A 18 -6.75 5.35 -7.26
N LEU A 19 -5.80 5.15 -8.16
CA LEU A 19 -4.97 3.93 -8.18
C LEU A 19 -4.12 3.78 -6.91
N VAL A 20 -3.57 4.89 -6.41
CA VAL A 20 -2.78 4.97 -5.17
C VAL A 20 -3.25 6.18 -4.38
N GLU A 21 -3.55 5.99 -3.11
CA GLU A 21 -3.99 7.04 -2.18
C GLU A 21 -2.88 7.41 -1.19
N HIS A 22 -3.05 8.53 -0.48
CA HIS A 22 -2.13 9.01 0.57
C HIS A 22 -0.67 9.22 0.12
N MET A 23 -0.47 9.51 -1.16
CA MET A 23 0.83 9.94 -1.66
C MET A 23 1.23 11.28 -1.02
N ILE A 24 2.49 11.39 -0.62
CA ILE A 24 3.05 12.62 -0.03
C ILE A 24 3.24 13.66 -1.14
N ASP A 25 3.90 13.26 -2.22
CA ASP A 25 4.12 14.07 -3.41
C ASP A 25 4.10 13.17 -4.66
N PRO A 26 2.95 13.09 -5.36
CA PRO A 26 2.85 12.32 -6.59
C PRO A 26 3.86 12.72 -7.67
N GLY A 27 4.29 13.99 -7.72
CA GLY A 27 5.21 14.47 -8.74
C GLY A 27 6.61 13.86 -8.62
N ILE A 28 7.02 13.52 -7.39
CA ILE A 28 8.32 12.89 -7.10
C ILE A 28 8.18 11.37 -7.03
N GLN A 29 7.05 10.87 -6.50
CA GLN A 29 6.87 9.44 -6.27
C GLN A 29 6.53 8.64 -7.52
N VAL A 30 5.93 9.24 -8.57
CA VAL A 30 5.65 8.52 -9.81
C VAL A 30 6.91 8.45 -10.68
N GLN A 31 7.37 7.22 -10.93
CA GLN A 31 8.53 6.88 -11.75
C GLN A 31 8.10 6.53 -13.20
N PRO A 32 9.02 6.29 -14.15
CA PRO A 32 8.66 6.00 -15.54
C PRO A 32 7.67 4.84 -15.74
N ASN A 33 7.65 3.90 -14.81
CA ASN A 33 6.85 2.69 -14.86
C ASN A 33 6.60 2.10 -13.45
N GLY A 34 6.55 2.97 -12.44
CA GLY A 34 6.37 2.56 -11.04
C GLY A 34 5.95 3.71 -10.14
N VAL A 35 5.64 3.39 -8.89
CA VAL A 35 5.30 4.38 -7.85
C VAL A 35 6.14 4.05 -6.62
N GLU A 36 6.89 5.03 -6.13
CA GLU A 36 7.64 4.92 -4.88
C GLU A 36 6.70 5.10 -3.69
N LEU A 37 6.72 4.14 -2.75
CA LEU A 37 5.91 4.18 -1.54
C LEU A 37 6.78 4.61 -0.35
N THR A 38 6.22 5.46 0.50
CA THR A 38 6.85 5.89 1.74
C THR A 38 6.25 5.13 2.92
N LEU A 39 7.09 4.81 3.91
CA LEU A 39 6.64 4.17 5.13
C LEU A 39 5.66 5.08 5.87
N GLN A 40 4.42 4.61 6.07
CA GLN A 40 3.40 5.36 6.81
C GLN A 40 3.44 5.05 8.32
N LYS A 41 3.52 3.77 8.69
CA LYS A 41 3.56 3.30 10.08
C LYS A 41 4.18 1.91 10.17
N VAL A 42 4.67 1.56 11.36
CA VAL A 42 5.13 0.21 11.70
C VAL A 42 4.21 -0.36 12.76
N GLU A 43 3.84 -1.62 12.64
CA GLU A 43 3.01 -2.29 13.63
C GLU A 43 3.58 -3.65 14.03
N ALA A 44 3.41 -4.02 15.31
CA ALA A 44 3.74 -5.33 15.84
C ALA A 44 2.50 -6.21 15.97
N HIS A 45 2.62 -7.49 15.64
CA HIS A 45 1.56 -8.47 15.88
C HIS A 45 1.43 -8.79 17.36
N ILE A 46 0.20 -8.79 17.87
CA ILE A 46 -0.13 -9.09 19.28
C ILE A 46 -1.15 -10.22 19.42
N GLY A 47 -1.39 -10.96 18.35
CA GLY A 47 -2.31 -12.11 18.32
C GLY A 47 -2.00 -13.01 17.14
N HIS A 48 -2.74 -14.11 17.03
CA HIS A 48 -2.64 -15.02 15.90
C HIS A 48 -3.52 -14.57 14.73
N GLY A 49 -3.12 -14.96 13.52
CA GLY A 49 -4.01 -14.97 12.35
C GLY A 49 -4.54 -16.38 12.08
N ALA A 50 -5.35 -16.53 11.04
CA ALA A 50 -5.77 -17.82 10.52
C ALA A 50 -5.84 -17.79 9.00
N ILE A 51 -5.42 -18.90 8.38
CA ILE A 51 -5.59 -19.17 6.95
C ILE A 51 -6.31 -20.53 6.88
N ALA A 52 -7.42 -20.58 6.16
CA ALA A 52 -8.19 -21.80 5.93
C ALA A 52 -8.07 -22.25 4.48
N PHE A 53 -8.88 -23.25 4.10
CA PHE A 53 -8.95 -23.73 2.72
C PHE A 53 -9.36 -22.62 1.73
N ASP A 54 -10.23 -21.72 2.18
CA ASP A 54 -10.59 -20.50 1.45
C ASP A 54 -10.49 -19.25 2.34
N ASN A 55 -10.80 -18.09 1.77
CA ASN A 55 -10.70 -16.81 2.46
C ASN A 55 -11.84 -16.54 3.45
N SER A 56 -12.89 -17.37 3.52
CA SER A 56 -14.06 -17.12 4.37
C SER A 56 -13.73 -17.14 5.86
N GLU A 57 -12.74 -17.95 6.24
CA GLU A 57 -12.25 -18.05 7.62
C GLU A 57 -10.90 -17.33 7.82
N ARG A 58 -10.50 -16.45 6.88
CA ARG A 58 -9.24 -15.69 6.99
C ARG A 58 -9.37 -14.64 8.09
N ILE A 59 -8.52 -14.75 9.11
CA ILE A 59 -8.42 -13.80 10.22
C ILE A 59 -7.06 -13.10 10.13
N LEU A 60 -7.07 -11.77 10.03
CA LEU A 60 -5.84 -10.98 10.15
C LEU A 60 -5.43 -10.89 11.63
N PRO A 61 -4.14 -11.09 11.96
CA PRO A 61 -3.67 -10.90 13.32
C PRO A 61 -3.95 -9.49 13.83
N LYS A 62 -4.33 -9.36 15.10
CA LYS A 62 -4.36 -8.05 15.76
C LYS A 62 -2.96 -7.46 15.79
N THR A 63 -2.87 -6.15 15.58
CA THR A 63 -1.62 -5.41 15.61
C THR A 63 -1.70 -4.25 16.60
N ARG A 64 -0.53 -3.75 17.00
CA ARG A 64 -0.35 -2.52 17.78
C ARG A 64 0.66 -1.64 17.06
N SER A 65 0.42 -0.33 17.02
CA SER A 65 1.37 0.64 16.47
C SER A 65 2.68 0.64 17.24
N LEU A 66 3.79 0.81 16.53
CA LEU A 66 5.10 1.13 17.09
C LEU A 66 5.44 2.56 16.68
N ASP A 67 5.80 3.37 17.68
CA ASP A 67 6.31 4.72 17.45
C ASP A 67 7.76 4.62 16.97
N PHE A 68 8.19 5.60 16.18
CA PHE A 68 9.59 5.71 15.78
C PHE A 68 10.42 6.22 16.95
N ASP A 69 11.64 5.70 17.10
CA ASP A 69 12.62 6.26 18.01
C ASP A 69 13.03 7.66 17.52
N ASP A 70 13.39 8.56 18.44
CA ASP A 70 13.95 9.90 18.14
C ASP A 70 15.36 9.83 17.54
#